data_AF-A0A2A5CWZ7-F1
#
_entry.id   AF-A0A2A5CWZ7-F1
#
_cell.length_a   1.000
_cell.length_b   1.000
_cell.length_c   1.000
_cell.angle_alpha   90.00
_cell.angle_beta   90.00
_cell.angle_gamma   90.00
#
_symmetry.space_group_name_H-M   'P 1'
#
loop_
_entity.id
_entity.type
_entity.pdbx_description
1 polymer ?
#
loop_
_entity_poly.entity_id
_entity_poly.type
_entity_poly.pdbx_seq_one_letter_code
_entity_poly.pdbx_strand_id
1 'polypeptide(L)'
;MENDFDNEFFTVNELNDCIELPISQVVSDLTPYTKYSGLVLNGDNKLYVTGIFGFNYEEYKREIPFDENTTFDIKLTCTEFCSKPELNGAQLKATTNLLNINIIYNYSEFCQLITDLEIPLLKDKEQLSNKKYNYIPEIINRMSNFSLAEASKIAANIPLDYESPYTKSYDHFNLLISDCIIGQNQDDFKIHTKELWIEKHNELGESYCQNYDNGTYLKVSVTLSDEMTVISKSEFLRWCIYENIETGLVYEPREFEESVEQLKDKILSLEEANEKLEEENFDSFLKEPPELLDKIKELETQLSDKKKELNNLCSIEFPVMTLKLKAMLASQNKYWLDYDEESPTPQKLIAADICEYLNLKPDSNSTFNRAASELAKAIQPDHISRK
;
A
#
# COMPACT_ATOMS: atom_id res chain seq x y z
N MET A 1 -7.00 35.88 -9.28
CA MET A 1 -7.67 35.99 -7.98
C MET A 1 -8.59 34.80 -7.92
N GLU A 2 -8.20 33.78 -7.16
CA GLU A 2 -9.12 32.69 -6.81
C GLU A 2 -10.28 33.31 -6.04
N ASN A 3 -11.48 32.96 -6.46
CA ASN A 3 -12.71 33.47 -5.91
C ASN A 3 -12.95 32.82 -4.54
N ASP A 4 -12.41 33.41 -3.46
CA ASP A 4 -12.62 33.03 -2.04
C ASP A 4 -14.08 33.23 -1.54
N PHE A 5 -15.05 33.30 -2.46
CA PHE A 5 -16.42 33.74 -2.23
C PHE A 5 -17.39 32.61 -1.81
N ASP A 6 -16.94 31.35 -1.78
CA ASP A 6 -17.71 30.24 -1.18
C ASP A 6 -17.92 30.45 0.34
N ASN A 7 -17.17 31.35 0.98
CA ASN A 7 -17.20 31.53 2.43
C ASN A 7 -18.51 32.14 2.98
N GLU A 8 -19.40 32.72 2.17
CA GLU A 8 -20.69 33.27 2.64
C GLU A 8 -21.91 32.42 2.30
N PHE A 9 -21.75 31.34 1.54
CA PHE A 9 -22.88 30.54 1.11
C PHE A 9 -22.72 29.11 1.60
N PHE A 10 -23.73 28.63 2.32
CA PHE A 10 -23.71 27.32 2.96
C PHE A 10 -24.91 26.50 2.57
N THR A 11 -24.74 25.18 2.53
CA THR A 11 -25.82 24.22 2.34
C THR A 11 -26.72 24.14 3.58
N VAL A 12 -27.92 23.57 3.40
CA VAL A 12 -28.87 23.29 4.49
C VAL A 12 -28.21 22.48 5.61
N ASN A 13 -27.40 21.47 5.25
CA ASN A 13 -26.76 20.58 6.22
C ASN A 13 -25.72 21.31 7.07
N GLU A 14 -24.96 22.23 6.46
CA GLU A 14 -23.97 23.05 7.18
C GLU A 14 -24.66 24.02 8.13
N LEU A 15 -25.72 24.70 7.69
CA LEU A 15 -26.47 25.63 8.54
C LEU A 15 -27.25 24.92 9.66
N ASN A 16 -27.70 23.68 9.44
CA ASN A 16 -28.38 22.89 10.47
C ASN A 16 -27.49 22.66 11.70
N ASP A 17 -26.18 22.64 11.53
CA ASP A 17 -25.24 22.46 12.64
C ASP A 17 -25.03 23.72 13.49
N CYS A 18 -25.58 24.87 13.07
CA CYS A 18 -25.49 26.16 13.77
C CYS A 18 -26.58 26.37 14.82
N ILE A 19 -27.67 25.61 14.77
CA ILE A 19 -28.87 25.85 15.59
C ILE A 19 -29.41 24.53 16.13
N GLU A 20 -30.09 24.57 17.29
CA GLU A 20 -30.73 23.37 17.85
C GLU A 20 -32.07 23.03 17.16
N LEU A 21 -32.67 24.00 16.46
CA LEU A 21 -33.96 23.84 15.82
C LEU A 21 -33.83 23.17 14.46
N PRO A 22 -34.85 22.40 14.01
CA PRO A 22 -34.87 21.82 12.68
C PRO A 22 -34.73 22.91 11.61
N ILE A 23 -33.63 22.89 10.86
CA ILE A 23 -33.29 23.93 9.86
C ILE A 23 -34.43 24.17 8.87
N SER A 24 -35.24 23.15 8.57
CA SER A 24 -36.41 23.23 7.69
C SER A 24 -37.42 24.32 8.06
N GLN A 25 -37.48 24.73 9.33
CA GLN A 25 -38.37 25.82 9.80
C GLN A 25 -37.77 27.21 9.59
N VAL A 26 -36.48 27.29 9.27
CA VAL A 26 -35.71 28.53 9.11
C VAL A 26 -35.38 28.76 7.64
N VAL A 27 -34.93 27.73 6.91
CA VAL A 27 -34.60 27.84 5.47
C VAL A 27 -35.80 28.15 4.57
N SER A 28 -37.05 27.98 5.03
CA SER A 28 -38.23 28.37 4.25
C SER A 28 -38.31 29.88 4.00
N ASP A 29 -37.73 30.67 4.90
CA ASP A 29 -37.77 32.13 4.84
C ASP A 29 -36.46 32.72 4.25
N LEU A 30 -35.51 31.86 3.89
CA LEU A 30 -34.25 32.26 3.25
C LEU A 30 -34.34 32.20 1.73
N THR A 31 -33.61 33.09 1.07
CA THR A 31 -33.51 33.08 -0.40
C THR A 31 -32.59 31.93 -0.84
N PRO A 32 -33.07 31.00 -1.68
CA PRO A 32 -32.22 29.93 -2.19
C PRO A 32 -31.35 30.42 -3.35
N TYR A 33 -30.08 30.05 -3.32
CA TYR A 33 -29.10 30.34 -4.35
C TYR A 33 -28.50 29.04 -4.90
N THR A 34 -27.84 29.13 -6.05
CA THR A 34 -27.07 28.03 -6.64
C THR A 34 -25.76 28.52 -7.25
N LYS A 35 -24.72 27.70 -7.14
CA LYS A 35 -23.46 27.89 -7.85
C LYS A 35 -23.58 27.27 -9.24
N TYR A 36 -23.35 28.07 -10.27
CA TYR A 36 -23.37 27.60 -11.66
C TYR A 36 -22.11 28.05 -12.39
N SER A 37 -21.61 27.16 -13.24
CA SER A 37 -20.48 27.40 -14.14
C SER A 37 -20.76 26.67 -15.45
N GLY A 38 -21.07 27.39 -16.51
CA GLY A 38 -21.45 26.76 -17.77
C GLY A 38 -21.96 27.72 -18.84
N LEU A 39 -22.45 27.15 -19.94
CA LEU A 39 -22.97 27.92 -21.08
C LEU A 39 -24.45 28.26 -20.90
N VAL A 40 -24.79 29.52 -21.15
CA VAL A 40 -26.16 30.03 -21.24
C VAL A 40 -26.39 30.63 -22.62
N LEU A 41 -27.63 30.57 -23.09
CA LEU A 41 -28.06 31.12 -24.37
C LEU A 41 -28.85 32.40 -24.12
N ASN A 42 -28.38 33.52 -24.68
CA ASN A 42 -29.12 34.77 -24.73
C ASN A 42 -29.57 35.02 -26.17
N GLY A 43 -30.79 34.58 -26.51
CA GLY A 43 -31.22 34.45 -27.90
C GLY A 43 -30.34 33.43 -28.64
N ASP A 44 -29.69 33.85 -29.72
CA ASP A 44 -28.77 33.00 -30.51
C ASP A 44 -27.32 33.01 -29.99
N ASN A 45 -27.00 33.88 -29.02
CA ASN A 45 -25.64 34.03 -28.51
C ASN A 45 -25.36 33.06 -27.36
N LYS A 46 -24.30 32.25 -27.50
CA LYS A 46 -23.78 31.40 -26.43
C LYS A 46 -22.81 32.20 -25.56
N LEU A 47 -23.05 32.24 -24.26
CA LEU A 47 -22.21 32.94 -23.29
C LEU A 47 -21.81 31.98 -22.18
N TYR A 48 -20.53 31.97 -21.83
CA TYR A 48 -20.09 31.29 -20.62
C TYR A 48 -20.33 32.20 -19.40
N VAL A 49 -20.90 31.63 -18.36
CA VAL A 49 -21.28 32.32 -17.12
C VAL A 49 -20.87 31.46 -15.94
N THR A 50 -20.21 32.08 -14.95
CA THR A 50 -19.84 31.45 -13.69
C THR A 50 -20.22 32.36 -12.52
N GLY A 51 -20.66 31.79 -11.40
CA GLY A 51 -20.98 32.55 -10.19
C GLY A 51 -22.10 31.95 -9.35
N ILE A 52 -22.65 32.77 -8.47
CA ILE A 52 -23.80 32.44 -7.61
C ILE A 52 -25.04 33.15 -8.13
N PHE A 53 -26.14 32.41 -8.28
CA PHE A 53 -27.39 32.90 -8.86
C PHE A 53 -28.55 32.63 -7.92
N GLY A 54 -29.43 33.61 -7.75
CA GLY A 54 -30.70 33.42 -7.04
C GLY A 54 -31.62 32.51 -7.84
N PHE A 55 -32.26 31.58 -7.15
CA PHE A 55 -33.10 30.54 -7.73
C PHE A 55 -34.56 30.71 -7.28
N ASN A 56 -35.52 30.69 -8.21
CA ASN A 56 -36.94 30.64 -7.84
C ASN A 56 -37.46 29.20 -7.96
N TYR A 57 -37.50 28.49 -6.83
CA TYR A 57 -37.85 27.07 -6.78
C TYR A 57 -39.28 26.78 -7.24
N GLU A 58 -40.22 27.73 -7.10
CA GLU A 58 -41.62 27.52 -7.49
C GLU A 58 -41.82 27.45 -9.01
N GLU A 59 -40.97 28.10 -9.81
CA GLU A 59 -41.05 28.06 -11.27
C GLU A 59 -40.57 26.72 -11.85
N TYR A 60 -39.80 25.95 -11.07
CA TYR A 60 -39.08 24.74 -11.50
C TYR A 60 -39.74 23.40 -11.14
N LYS A 61 -40.84 23.41 -10.36
CA LYS A 61 -41.56 22.18 -9.94
C LYS A 61 -42.25 21.39 -11.06
N ARG A 62 -42.07 21.74 -12.33
CA ARG A 62 -42.66 20.97 -13.46
C ARG A 62 -41.74 19.80 -13.80
N GLU A 63 -42.29 18.59 -13.78
CA GLU A 63 -41.63 17.34 -14.14
C GLU A 63 -40.81 17.49 -15.43
N ILE A 64 -39.49 17.37 -15.31
CA ILE A 64 -38.54 17.47 -16.42
C ILE A 64 -38.30 16.05 -16.98
N PRO A 65 -38.45 15.82 -18.29
CA PRO A 65 -37.97 14.60 -18.93
C PRO A 65 -36.43 14.56 -18.88
N PHE A 66 -35.87 13.43 -18.49
CA PHE A 66 -34.42 13.14 -18.49
C PHE A 66 -33.87 13.04 -19.93
N ASP A 67 -33.77 14.15 -20.64
CA ASP A 67 -33.07 14.21 -21.92
C ASP A 67 -31.98 15.29 -21.85
N GLU A 68 -30.72 14.87 -22.03
CA GLU A 68 -29.48 15.64 -21.86
C GLU A 68 -29.36 16.85 -22.81
N ASN A 69 -30.27 16.98 -23.77
CA ASN A 69 -30.35 18.13 -24.69
C ASN A 69 -31.47 19.12 -24.39
N THR A 70 -32.16 18.98 -23.26
CA THR A 70 -33.29 19.86 -22.94
C THR A 70 -32.79 21.21 -22.43
N THR A 71 -33.19 22.29 -23.12
CA THR A 71 -32.92 23.66 -22.67
C THR A 71 -34.12 24.23 -21.90
N PHE A 72 -33.88 24.85 -20.75
CA PHE A 72 -34.93 25.50 -19.95
C PHE A 72 -34.76 27.01 -19.93
N ASP A 73 -35.89 27.73 -19.98
CA ASP A 73 -35.90 29.17 -19.78
C ASP A 73 -35.67 29.46 -18.29
N ILE A 74 -34.55 30.10 -17.98
CA ILE A 74 -34.19 30.57 -16.65
C ILE A 74 -34.16 32.09 -16.62
N LYS A 75 -34.67 32.67 -15.55
CA LYS A 75 -34.40 34.07 -15.24
C LYS A 75 -33.21 34.12 -14.28
N LEU A 76 -32.06 34.57 -14.77
CA LEU A 76 -30.89 34.69 -13.89
C LEU A 76 -31.10 35.87 -12.94
N THR A 77 -31.10 35.59 -11.64
CA THR A 77 -30.93 36.62 -10.62
C THR A 77 -29.46 36.64 -10.24
N CYS A 78 -28.68 37.48 -10.90
CA CYS A 78 -27.25 37.54 -10.66
C CYS A 78 -26.98 38.17 -9.29
N THR A 79 -26.23 37.47 -8.45
CA THR A 79 -25.63 38.09 -7.27
C THR A 79 -24.44 38.96 -7.70
N GLU A 80 -23.84 39.67 -6.75
CA GLU A 80 -22.58 40.38 -6.96
C GLU A 80 -21.41 39.45 -7.37
N PHE A 81 -21.55 38.14 -7.14
CA PHE A 81 -20.56 37.12 -7.48
C PHE A 81 -20.71 36.53 -8.89
N CYS A 82 -21.57 37.12 -9.72
CA CYS A 82 -21.74 36.70 -11.11
C CYS A 82 -20.63 37.27 -12.01
N SER A 83 -20.03 36.43 -12.86
CA SER A 83 -19.05 36.86 -13.86
C SER A 83 -19.61 37.81 -14.92
N LYS A 84 -20.93 37.88 -15.05
CA LYS A 84 -21.67 38.70 -16.02
C LYS A 84 -22.87 39.39 -15.37
N PRO A 85 -22.64 40.39 -14.50
CA PRO A 85 -23.73 41.08 -13.79
C PRO A 85 -24.70 41.79 -14.75
N GLU A 86 -24.28 42.10 -15.98
CA GLU A 86 -25.12 42.65 -17.03
C GLU A 86 -26.27 41.72 -17.47
N LEU A 87 -26.20 40.42 -17.15
CA LEU A 87 -27.26 39.44 -17.43
C LEU A 87 -28.33 39.38 -16.34
N ASN A 88 -28.24 40.20 -15.30
CA ASN A 88 -29.20 40.19 -14.20
C ASN A 88 -30.63 40.49 -14.69
N GLY A 89 -31.58 39.62 -14.34
CA GLY A 89 -32.98 39.70 -14.74
C GLY A 89 -33.26 39.27 -16.18
N ALA A 90 -32.25 38.88 -16.96
CA ALA A 90 -32.43 38.37 -18.32
C ALA A 90 -33.06 36.97 -18.31
N GLN A 91 -33.96 36.73 -19.27
CA GLN A 91 -34.45 35.37 -19.58
C GLN A 91 -33.47 34.70 -20.54
N LEU A 92 -32.90 33.59 -20.11
CA LEU A 92 -31.86 32.84 -20.83
C LEU A 92 -32.29 31.39 -20.97
N LYS A 93 -31.75 30.69 -21.98
CA LYS A 93 -31.89 29.24 -22.07
C LYS A 93 -30.63 28.57 -21.55
N ALA A 94 -30.78 27.68 -20.59
CA ALA A 94 -29.64 26.94 -20.06
C ALA A 94 -29.77 25.44 -20.32
N THR A 95 -28.63 24.79 -20.48
CA THR A 95 -28.54 23.35 -20.74
C THR A 95 -28.64 22.57 -19.42
N THR A 96 -29.15 21.35 -19.54
CA THR A 96 -29.58 20.37 -18.53
C THR A 96 -28.66 20.15 -17.32
N ASN A 97 -27.37 20.51 -17.41
CA ASN A 97 -26.43 20.41 -16.28
C ASN A 97 -26.74 21.34 -15.11
N LEU A 98 -27.70 22.25 -15.26
CA LEU A 98 -28.31 23.01 -14.16
C LEU A 98 -29.24 22.20 -13.25
N LEU A 99 -29.37 20.87 -13.38
CA LEU A 99 -30.28 20.09 -12.51
C LEU A 99 -29.60 19.43 -11.31
N ASN A 100 -28.27 19.39 -11.26
CA ASN A 100 -27.51 19.10 -10.04
C ASN A 100 -27.27 20.37 -9.22
N ILE A 101 -28.34 21.17 -9.00
CA ILE A 101 -28.27 22.38 -8.19
C ILE A 101 -28.07 21.98 -6.73
N ASN A 102 -26.85 22.16 -6.24
CA ASN A 102 -26.62 22.31 -4.81
C ASN A 102 -27.25 23.64 -4.38
N ILE A 103 -28.36 23.56 -3.63
CA ILE A 103 -29.01 24.73 -3.05
C ILE A 103 -28.15 25.21 -1.88
N ILE A 104 -27.77 26.48 -1.94
CA ILE A 104 -26.96 27.18 -0.95
C ILE A 104 -27.69 28.44 -0.49
N TYR A 105 -27.39 28.88 0.73
CA TYR A 105 -28.04 30.01 1.39
C TYR A 105 -26.99 30.98 1.92
N ASN A 106 -27.30 32.28 1.89
CA ASN A 106 -26.40 33.29 2.41
C ASN A 106 -26.36 33.27 3.95
N TYR A 107 -25.16 33.21 4.53
CA TYR A 107 -24.96 33.12 5.97
C TYR A 107 -25.40 34.38 6.72
N SER A 108 -25.21 35.56 6.12
CA SER A 108 -25.59 36.82 6.73
C SER A 108 -27.11 36.97 6.81
N GLU A 109 -27.83 36.54 5.77
CA GLU A 109 -29.30 36.43 5.79
C GLU A 109 -29.77 35.44 6.89
N PHE A 110 -29.12 34.27 6.98
CA PHE A 110 -29.39 33.27 8.04
C PHE A 110 -29.19 33.85 9.45
N CYS A 111 -28.07 34.52 9.71
CA CYS A 111 -27.75 35.15 10.99
C CYS A 111 -28.77 36.22 11.40
N GLN A 112 -29.26 37.01 10.45
CA GLN A 112 -30.31 37.99 10.71
C GLN A 112 -31.61 37.29 11.11
N LEU A 113 -32.02 36.28 10.35
CA LEU A 113 -33.25 35.54 10.59
C LEU A 113 -33.25 34.83 11.96
N ILE A 114 -32.16 34.14 12.33
CA ILE A 114 -32.08 33.49 13.64
C ILE A 114 -32.07 34.49 14.80
N THR A 115 -31.48 35.68 14.59
CA THR A 115 -31.47 36.77 15.58
C THR A 115 -32.88 37.31 15.78
N ASP A 116 -33.63 37.52 14.69
CA ASP A 116 -35.02 37.97 14.72
C ASP A 116 -35.95 36.94 15.38
N LEU A 117 -35.62 35.65 15.27
CA LEU A 117 -36.33 34.54 15.90
C LEU A 117 -35.85 34.22 17.33
N GLU A 118 -34.89 34.99 17.88
CA GLU A 118 -34.28 34.77 19.19
C GLU A 118 -33.66 33.36 19.38
N ILE A 119 -33.16 32.75 18.29
CA ILE A 119 -32.53 31.43 18.31
C ILE A 119 -31.03 31.58 18.59
N PRO A 120 -30.47 30.88 19.59
CA PRO A 120 -29.04 30.95 19.88
C PRO A 120 -28.22 30.30 18.78
N LEU A 121 -27.18 31.00 18.32
CA LEU A 121 -26.18 30.46 17.41
C LEU A 121 -25.16 29.60 18.20
N LEU A 122 -25.02 28.34 17.80
CA LEU A 122 -24.13 27.37 18.46
C LEU A 122 -22.69 27.41 17.92
N LYS A 123 -22.52 27.78 16.65
CA LYS A 123 -21.24 27.73 15.92
C LYS A 123 -21.08 28.95 15.04
N ASP A 124 -19.87 29.49 15.02
CA ASP A 124 -19.50 30.62 14.19
C ASP A 124 -19.18 30.21 12.75
N LYS A 125 -19.20 31.21 11.85
CA LYS A 125 -18.91 31.07 10.41
C LYS A 125 -17.63 30.27 10.12
N GLU A 126 -16.55 30.56 10.84
CA GLU A 126 -15.24 29.91 10.67
C GLU A 126 -15.29 28.40 10.94
N GLN A 127 -16.22 27.94 11.78
CA GLN A 127 -16.39 26.52 12.08
C GLN A 127 -17.22 25.78 11.01
N LEU A 128 -17.90 26.51 10.13
CA LEU A 128 -18.72 25.98 9.04
C LEU A 128 -17.94 25.84 7.74
N SER A 129 -16.98 26.75 7.50
CA SER A 129 -16.08 26.72 6.34
C SER A 129 -15.19 25.47 6.31
N ASN A 130 -15.03 24.78 7.44
CA ASN A 130 -14.30 23.52 7.49
C ASN A 130 -15.17 22.39 6.96
N LYS A 131 -15.01 22.07 5.68
CA LYS A 131 -15.60 20.87 5.07
C LYS A 131 -15.33 19.66 5.96
N LYS A 132 -16.41 18.98 6.35
CA LYS A 132 -16.30 17.79 7.19
C LYS A 132 -15.93 16.58 6.34
N TYR A 133 -14.75 16.05 6.60
CA TYR A 133 -14.29 14.80 6.02
C TYR A 133 -14.66 13.64 6.94
N ASN A 134 -15.14 12.54 6.36
CA ASN A 134 -15.41 11.29 7.08
C ASN A 134 -14.12 10.47 7.33
N TYR A 135 -12.97 11.06 7.05
CA TYR A 135 -11.63 10.57 7.32
C TYR A 135 -10.79 11.72 7.90
N ILE A 136 -9.63 11.42 8.48
CA ILE A 136 -8.74 12.41 9.10
C ILE A 136 -7.68 12.84 8.06
N PRO A 137 -7.80 14.03 7.43
CA PRO A 137 -6.91 14.43 6.35
C PRO A 137 -5.43 14.44 6.74
N GLU A 138 -5.09 14.75 8.00
CA GLU A 138 -3.72 14.76 8.51
C GLU A 138 -3.06 13.37 8.48
N ILE A 139 -3.87 12.31 8.67
CA ILE A 139 -3.39 10.93 8.59
C ILE A 139 -3.22 10.54 7.13
N ILE A 140 -4.25 10.79 6.32
CA ILE A 140 -4.25 10.45 4.89
C ILE A 140 -3.15 11.22 4.15
N ASN A 141 -2.85 12.44 4.59
CA ASN A 141 -1.82 13.27 3.99
C ASN A 141 -0.41 12.66 4.10
N ARG A 142 -0.18 11.74 5.05
CA ARG A 142 1.08 11.00 5.18
C ARG A 142 1.22 9.89 4.14
N MET A 143 0.14 9.46 3.50
CA MET A 143 0.17 8.45 2.44
C MET A 143 0.68 9.08 1.15
N SER A 144 1.52 8.35 0.42
CA SER A 144 2.04 8.81 -0.89
C SER A 144 1.29 8.21 -2.07
N ASN A 145 0.61 7.07 -1.85
CA ASN A 145 -0.13 6.34 -2.86
C ASN A 145 -1.46 5.86 -2.26
N PHE A 146 -2.43 5.62 -3.12
CA PHE A 146 -3.74 5.09 -2.79
C PHE A 146 -4.06 3.93 -3.71
N SER A 147 -4.68 2.87 -3.19
CA SER A 147 -5.41 1.92 -4.04
C SER A 147 -6.57 2.62 -4.75
N LEU A 148 -7.06 2.04 -5.84
CA LEU A 148 -8.26 2.52 -6.53
C LEU A 148 -9.46 2.57 -5.57
N ALA A 149 -9.60 1.59 -4.68
CA ALA A 149 -10.61 1.57 -3.62
C ALA A 149 -10.48 2.77 -2.68
N GLU A 150 -9.29 3.03 -2.13
CA GLU A 150 -9.05 4.16 -1.21
C GLU A 150 -9.30 5.50 -1.89
N ALA A 151 -8.79 5.68 -3.11
CA ALA A 151 -9.01 6.88 -3.92
C ALA A 151 -10.51 7.14 -4.13
N SER A 152 -11.27 6.09 -4.47
CA SER A 152 -12.73 6.16 -4.65
C SER A 152 -13.45 6.51 -3.34
N LYS A 153 -13.05 5.92 -2.21
CA LYS A 153 -13.62 6.25 -0.89
C LYS A 153 -13.32 7.68 -0.47
N ILE A 154 -12.11 8.17 -0.71
CA ILE A 154 -11.70 9.56 -0.41
C ILE A 154 -12.53 10.53 -1.26
N ALA A 155 -12.64 10.29 -2.57
CA ALA A 155 -13.46 11.10 -3.47
C ALA A 155 -14.94 11.10 -3.07
N ALA A 156 -15.45 9.95 -2.63
CA ALA A 156 -16.82 9.79 -2.12
C ALA A 156 -17.05 10.37 -0.72
N ASN A 157 -16.00 10.87 -0.04
CA ASN A 157 -16.01 11.25 1.36
C ASN A 157 -16.55 10.15 2.30
N ILE A 158 -16.02 8.93 2.18
CA ILE A 158 -16.40 7.75 2.98
C ILE A 158 -15.23 7.36 3.89
N PRO A 159 -15.48 6.88 5.13
CA PRO A 159 -14.42 6.35 5.98
C PRO A 159 -13.67 5.19 5.30
N LEU A 160 -12.34 5.16 5.39
CA LEU A 160 -11.53 4.13 4.74
C LEU A 160 -11.77 2.73 5.31
N ASP A 161 -12.05 2.66 6.61
CA ASP A 161 -12.39 1.46 7.39
C ASP A 161 -13.81 0.95 7.17
N TYR A 162 -14.61 1.64 6.36
CA TYR A 162 -15.96 1.21 6.03
C TYR A 162 -15.94 0.00 5.07
N GLU A 163 -16.36 -1.17 5.56
CA GLU A 163 -16.42 -2.45 4.82
C GLU A 163 -17.78 -2.74 4.16
N SER A 164 -18.78 -1.86 4.34
CA SER A 164 -20.12 -2.08 3.78
C SER A 164 -20.11 -2.10 2.25
N PRO A 165 -20.92 -2.94 1.59
CA PRO A 165 -20.90 -3.06 0.14
C PRO A 165 -21.39 -1.76 -0.49
N TYR A 166 -20.50 -1.11 -1.25
CA TYR A 166 -20.82 -0.25 -2.39
C TYR A 166 -21.96 0.75 -2.15
N THR A 167 -21.62 1.93 -1.65
CA THR A 167 -22.55 3.07 -1.76
C THR A 167 -22.58 3.56 -3.21
N LYS A 168 -23.73 4.05 -3.68
CA LYS A 168 -23.84 4.63 -5.05
C LYS A 168 -22.76 5.68 -5.35
N SER A 169 -22.30 6.41 -4.33
CA SER A 169 -21.23 7.40 -4.45
C SER A 169 -19.87 6.75 -4.72
N TYR A 170 -19.55 5.68 -3.98
CA TYR A 170 -18.33 4.89 -4.22
C TYR A 170 -18.30 4.33 -5.64
N ASP A 171 -19.37 3.68 -6.10
CA ASP A 171 -19.43 3.06 -7.42
C ASP A 171 -19.26 4.09 -8.54
N HIS A 172 -19.85 5.28 -8.34
CA HIS A 172 -19.72 6.39 -9.27
C HIS A 172 -18.28 6.85 -9.42
N PHE A 173 -17.58 7.13 -8.31
CA PHE A 173 -16.19 7.58 -8.37
C PHE A 173 -15.23 6.49 -8.80
N ASN A 174 -15.47 5.23 -8.40
CA ASN A 174 -14.69 4.10 -8.87
C ASN A 174 -14.76 3.97 -10.40
N LEU A 175 -15.96 4.09 -10.97
CA LEU A 175 -16.15 4.07 -12.42
C LEU A 175 -15.43 5.24 -13.11
N LEU A 176 -15.60 6.48 -12.60
CA LEU A 176 -14.95 7.67 -13.19
C LEU A 176 -13.43 7.57 -13.18
N ILE A 177 -12.84 7.17 -12.04
CA ILE A 177 -11.39 7.02 -11.92
C ILE A 177 -10.92 5.89 -12.85
N SER A 178 -11.64 4.77 -12.89
CA SER A 178 -11.34 3.65 -13.79
C SER A 178 -11.35 4.07 -15.26
N ASP A 179 -12.36 4.83 -15.68
CA ASP A 179 -12.46 5.33 -17.06
C ASP A 179 -11.28 6.25 -17.40
N CYS A 180 -10.84 7.10 -16.47
CA CYS A 180 -9.64 7.92 -16.66
C CYS A 180 -8.34 7.10 -16.70
N ILE A 181 -8.24 5.97 -15.98
CA ILE A 181 -7.07 5.07 -16.04
C ILE A 181 -7.04 4.32 -17.38
N ILE A 182 -8.19 3.81 -17.82
CA ILE A 182 -8.36 3.06 -19.07
C ILE A 182 -8.27 4.01 -20.28
N GLY A 183 -8.51 5.31 -20.08
CA GLY A 183 -8.49 6.35 -21.12
C GLY A 183 -9.76 6.35 -21.96
N GLN A 184 -10.92 6.16 -21.32
CA GLN A 184 -12.24 6.07 -21.94
C GLN A 184 -13.20 7.17 -21.50
N ASN A 185 -12.77 8.05 -20.61
CA ASN A 185 -13.53 9.24 -20.27
C ASN A 185 -13.69 10.16 -21.50
N GLN A 186 -14.76 10.96 -21.50
CA GLN A 186 -15.16 11.76 -22.66
C GLN A 186 -14.16 12.87 -23.01
N ASP A 187 -13.37 13.32 -22.03
CA ASP A 187 -12.47 14.46 -22.15
C ASP A 187 -10.99 14.08 -22.39
N ASP A 188 -10.70 12.78 -22.60
CA ASP A 188 -9.34 12.23 -22.80
C ASP A 188 -8.34 12.56 -21.66
N PHE A 189 -8.86 12.93 -20.47
CA PHE A 189 -8.04 13.07 -19.27
C PHE A 189 -7.59 11.69 -18.76
N LYS A 190 -6.27 11.48 -18.69
CA LYS A 190 -5.69 10.20 -18.26
C LYS A 190 -5.03 10.29 -16.89
N ILE A 191 -5.29 9.28 -16.06
CA ILE A 191 -4.59 9.06 -14.79
C ILE A 191 -3.45 8.07 -15.02
N HIS A 192 -2.24 8.44 -14.60
CA HIS A 192 -1.11 7.53 -14.61
C HIS A 192 -1.04 6.78 -13.27
N THR A 193 -1.26 5.47 -13.32
CA THR A 193 -1.08 4.60 -12.16
C THR A 193 0.41 4.41 -11.83
N LYS A 194 0.70 4.00 -10.60
CA LYS A 194 2.00 3.43 -10.22
C LYS A 194 2.03 1.95 -10.57
N GLU A 195 0.96 1.25 -10.23
CA GLU A 195 0.76 -0.15 -10.55
C GLU A 195 -0.63 -0.34 -11.16
N LEU A 196 -0.69 -1.02 -12.30
CA LEU A 196 -1.93 -1.29 -13.02
C LEU A 196 -2.25 -2.77 -12.93
N TRP A 197 -3.33 -3.12 -12.26
CA TRP A 197 -3.75 -4.51 -12.06
C TRP A 197 -5.14 -4.73 -12.61
N ILE A 198 -5.32 -5.82 -13.34
CA ILE A 198 -6.56 -6.18 -14.01
C ILE A 198 -7.07 -7.49 -13.46
N GLU A 199 -8.36 -7.52 -13.11
CA GLU A 199 -9.05 -8.75 -12.75
C GLU A 199 -9.33 -9.60 -14.00
N LYS A 200 -9.01 -10.88 -13.89
CA LYS A 200 -9.24 -11.88 -14.93
C LYS A 200 -9.84 -13.13 -14.31
N HIS A 201 -10.55 -13.88 -15.14
CA HIS A 201 -11.03 -15.20 -14.79
C HIS A 201 -10.26 -16.25 -15.59
N ASN A 202 -9.82 -17.31 -14.92
CA ASN A 202 -9.25 -18.47 -15.60
C ASN A 202 -10.36 -19.29 -16.29
N GLU A 203 -9.98 -20.34 -17.01
CA GLU A 203 -10.93 -21.23 -17.70
C GLU A 203 -11.94 -21.93 -16.75
N LEU A 204 -11.62 -21.95 -15.44
CA LEU A 204 -12.46 -22.52 -14.38
C LEU A 204 -13.35 -21.46 -13.71
N GLY A 205 -13.24 -20.19 -14.10
CA GLY A 205 -13.99 -19.06 -13.52
C GLY A 205 -13.38 -18.44 -12.28
N GLU A 206 -12.22 -18.91 -11.81
CA GLU A 206 -11.55 -18.35 -10.64
C GLU A 206 -10.92 -17.00 -10.98
N SER A 207 -11.16 -16.00 -10.13
CA SER A 207 -10.62 -14.65 -10.27
C SER A 207 -9.14 -14.59 -9.87
N TYR A 208 -8.34 -13.91 -10.69
CA TYR A 208 -6.95 -13.59 -10.40
C TYR A 208 -6.59 -12.20 -10.96
N CYS A 209 -5.57 -11.56 -10.40
CA CYS A 209 -5.11 -10.26 -10.87
C CYS A 209 -3.85 -10.40 -11.74
N GLN A 210 -3.76 -9.63 -12.82
CA GLN A 210 -2.58 -9.55 -13.67
C GLN A 210 -2.08 -8.10 -13.76
N ASN A 211 -0.78 -7.90 -13.53
CA ASN A 211 -0.12 -6.60 -13.63
C ASN A 211 0.19 -6.23 -15.11
N TYR A 212 0.12 -4.94 -15.41
CA TYR A 212 0.47 -4.34 -16.69
C TYR A 212 1.34 -3.08 -16.52
N ASP A 213 2.12 -2.77 -17.54
CA ASP A 213 2.87 -1.51 -17.60
C ASP A 213 1.91 -0.32 -17.76
N ASN A 214 2.25 0.80 -17.13
CA ASN A 214 1.47 2.04 -17.23
C ASN A 214 1.46 2.55 -18.68
N GLY A 215 0.29 2.95 -19.17
CA GLY A 215 0.08 3.37 -20.56
C GLY A 215 -0.19 2.22 -21.54
N THR A 216 -0.34 0.98 -21.04
CA THR A 216 -0.88 -0.12 -21.85
C THR A 216 -2.29 0.22 -22.33
N TYR A 217 -2.54 0.09 -23.63
CA TYR A 217 -3.88 0.25 -24.20
C TYR A 217 -4.79 -0.89 -23.73
N LEU A 218 -5.71 -0.58 -22.83
CA LEU A 218 -6.68 -1.53 -22.30
C LEU A 218 -7.95 -1.56 -23.16
N LYS A 219 -8.59 -2.74 -23.23
CA LYS A 219 -9.90 -2.88 -23.88
C LYS A 219 -10.98 -2.28 -22.97
N VAL A 220 -12.08 -1.81 -23.56
CA VAL A 220 -13.29 -1.30 -22.87
C VAL A 220 -13.88 -2.26 -21.85
N SER A 221 -13.74 -3.57 -22.07
CA SER A 221 -14.32 -4.59 -21.19
C SER A 221 -13.40 -5.03 -20.04
N VAL A 222 -12.40 -4.24 -19.68
CA VAL A 222 -11.43 -4.59 -18.64
C VAL A 222 -11.94 -4.12 -17.28
N THR A 223 -11.86 -5.02 -16.28
CA THR A 223 -12.13 -4.68 -14.88
C THR A 223 -10.80 -4.47 -14.16
N LEU A 224 -10.61 -3.28 -13.59
CA LEU A 224 -9.43 -2.99 -12.76
C LEU A 224 -9.58 -3.66 -11.40
N SER A 225 -8.46 -4.04 -10.79
CA SER A 225 -8.47 -4.49 -9.40
C SER A 225 -8.50 -3.29 -8.47
N ASP A 226 -9.58 -3.17 -7.70
CA ASP A 226 -9.82 -2.09 -6.73
C ASP A 226 -8.70 -1.97 -5.68
N GLU A 227 -8.23 -3.11 -5.18
CA GLU A 227 -7.24 -3.17 -4.10
C GLU A 227 -5.79 -3.07 -4.61
N MET A 228 -5.51 -3.65 -5.78
CA MET A 228 -4.14 -3.76 -6.28
C MET A 228 -3.74 -2.61 -7.21
N THR A 229 -4.69 -1.96 -7.89
CA THR A 229 -4.36 -0.81 -8.75
C THR A 229 -3.97 0.38 -7.88
N VAL A 230 -2.74 0.86 -8.04
CA VAL A 230 -2.16 1.92 -7.19
C VAL A 230 -2.04 3.22 -7.97
N ILE A 231 -2.56 4.31 -7.41
CA ILE A 231 -2.51 5.68 -7.92
C ILE A 231 -1.63 6.52 -7.00
N SER A 232 -0.72 7.33 -7.55
CA SER A 232 0.05 8.26 -6.70
C SER A 232 -0.83 9.39 -6.20
N LYS A 233 -0.55 9.91 -5.00
CA LYS A 233 -1.27 11.06 -4.42
C LYS A 233 -1.29 12.27 -5.35
N SER A 234 -0.19 12.53 -6.06
CA SER A 234 -0.09 13.61 -7.03
C SER A 234 -1.08 13.46 -8.19
N GLU A 235 -1.20 12.26 -8.75
CA GLU A 235 -2.09 11.95 -9.87
C GLU A 235 -3.55 11.96 -9.44
N PHE A 236 -3.82 11.40 -8.26
CA PHE A 236 -5.16 11.44 -7.67
C PHE A 236 -5.62 12.89 -7.41
N LEU A 237 -4.77 13.75 -6.86
CA LEU A 237 -5.13 15.15 -6.63
C LEU A 237 -5.28 15.94 -7.93
N ARG A 238 -4.48 15.64 -8.95
CA ARG A 238 -4.65 16.21 -10.29
C ARG A 238 -6.03 15.88 -10.87
N TRP A 239 -6.48 14.64 -10.69
CA TRP A 239 -7.83 14.23 -11.08
C TRP A 239 -8.92 14.89 -10.22
N CYS A 240 -8.74 14.98 -8.89
CA CYS A 240 -9.68 15.66 -8.01
C CYS A 240 -9.89 17.14 -8.41
N ILE A 241 -8.81 17.85 -8.79
CA ILE A 241 -8.90 19.23 -9.28
C ILE A 241 -9.72 19.29 -10.58
N TYR A 242 -9.49 18.34 -11.49
CA TYR A 242 -10.21 18.26 -12.76
C TYR A 242 -11.71 18.01 -12.56
N GLU A 243 -12.09 17.12 -11.63
CA GLU A 243 -13.49 16.84 -11.27
C GLU A 243 -14.09 17.84 -10.26
N ASN A 244 -13.32 18.86 -9.84
CA ASN A 244 -13.72 19.83 -8.82
C ASN A 244 -14.14 19.17 -7.49
N ILE A 245 -13.41 18.14 -7.06
CA ILE A 245 -13.58 17.41 -5.81
C ILE A 245 -12.60 17.91 -4.77
N GLU A 246 -13.13 18.47 -3.69
CA GLU A 246 -12.31 18.91 -2.55
C GLU A 246 -12.18 17.77 -1.52
N THR A 247 -10.93 17.36 -1.24
CA THR A 247 -10.61 16.20 -0.40
C THR A 247 -9.86 16.55 0.90
N GLY A 248 -9.48 17.82 1.10
CA GLY A 248 -8.66 18.25 2.24
C GLY A 248 -7.22 17.73 2.20
N LEU A 249 -6.83 17.05 1.12
CA LEU A 249 -5.49 16.53 0.94
C LEU A 249 -4.59 17.57 0.28
N VAL A 250 -3.35 17.63 0.74
CA VAL A 250 -2.33 18.57 0.26
C VAL A 250 -1.16 17.78 -0.29
N TYR A 251 -0.71 18.11 -1.50
CA TYR A 251 0.53 17.58 -2.05
C TYR A 251 1.58 18.68 -2.04
N GLU A 252 2.53 18.57 -1.13
CA GLU A 252 3.75 19.36 -1.15
C GLU A 252 4.79 18.60 -1.96
N PRO A 253 5.15 19.06 -3.17
CA PRO A 253 6.26 18.48 -3.90
C PRO A 253 7.53 18.75 -3.08
N ARG A 254 8.02 17.73 -2.37
CA ARG A 254 9.33 17.83 -1.73
C ARG A 254 10.36 17.95 -2.83
N GLU A 255 11.19 18.98 -2.78
CA GLU A 255 12.32 19.06 -3.71
C GLU A 255 13.21 17.83 -3.48
N PHE A 256 13.74 17.29 -4.57
CA PHE A 256 14.54 16.07 -4.55
C PHE A 256 15.73 16.19 -3.59
N GLU A 257 16.28 17.40 -3.48
CA GLU A 257 17.43 17.74 -2.66
C GLU A 257 17.13 17.62 -1.15
N GLU A 258 15.97 18.12 -0.70
CA GLU A 258 15.53 18.00 0.70
C GLU A 258 15.24 16.54 1.08
N SER A 259 14.70 15.75 0.14
CA SER A 259 14.43 14.32 0.38
C SER A 259 15.72 13.51 0.50
N VAL A 260 16.74 13.85 -0.30
CA VAL A 260 18.07 13.23 -0.21
C VAL A 260 18.79 13.65 1.06
N GLU A 261 18.68 14.91 1.47
CA GLU A 261 19.28 15.43 2.71
C GLU A 261 18.66 14.78 3.95
N GLN A 262 17.32 14.69 4.02
CA GLN A 262 16.63 13.96 5.09
C GLN A 262 16.97 12.46 5.13
N LEU A 263 17.16 11.83 3.97
CA LEU A 263 17.59 10.43 3.90
C LEU A 263 19.04 10.27 4.38
N LYS A 264 19.93 11.21 4.04
CA LYS A 264 21.31 11.23 4.55
C LYS A 264 21.35 11.43 6.06
N ASP A 265 20.56 12.35 6.59
CA ASP A 265 20.45 12.59 8.04
C ASP A 265 19.93 11.34 8.76
N LYS A 266 18.95 10.66 8.16
CA LYS A 266 18.42 9.41 8.71
C LYS A 266 19.45 8.28 8.67
N ILE A 267 20.22 8.15 7.58
CA ILE A 267 21.32 7.18 7.49
C ILE A 267 22.36 7.46 8.58
N LEU A 268 22.80 8.71 8.73
CA LEU A 268 23.71 9.13 9.79
C LEU A 268 23.18 8.78 11.19
N SER A 269 21.90 9.06 11.48
CA SER A 269 21.30 8.73 12.76
C SER A 269 21.23 7.21 13.04
N LEU A 270 21.05 6.41 11.98
CA LEU A 270 21.01 4.95 12.09
C LEU A 270 22.43 4.36 12.23
N GLU A 271 23.43 4.94 11.57
CA GLU A 271 24.84 4.60 11.75
C GLU A 271 25.29 4.89 13.18
N GLU A 272 24.96 6.07 13.72
CA GLU A 272 25.25 6.41 15.13
C GLU A 272 24.52 5.48 16.13
N ALA A 273 23.29 5.08 15.82
CA ALA A 273 22.55 4.12 16.64
C ALA A 273 23.15 2.72 16.58
N ASN A 274 23.62 2.28 15.41
CA ASN A 274 24.34 1.02 15.25
C ASN A 274 25.68 1.03 15.97
N GLU A 275 26.44 2.12 15.90
CA GLU A 275 27.72 2.26 16.61
C GLU A 275 27.50 2.16 18.13
N LYS A 276 26.47 2.82 18.67
CA LYS A 276 26.09 2.68 20.09
C LYS A 276 25.68 1.25 20.45
N LEU A 277 24.92 0.57 19.59
CA LEU A 277 24.54 -0.83 19.80
C LEU A 277 25.74 -1.78 19.73
N GLU A 278 26.72 -1.50 18.87
CA GLU A 278 27.97 -2.24 18.79
C GLU A 278 28.81 -2.01 20.04
N GLU A 279 28.95 -0.77 20.52
CA GLU A 279 29.65 -0.45 21.77
C GLU A 279 28.98 -1.11 22.99
N GLU A 280 27.66 -1.04 23.11
CA GLU A 280 26.90 -1.67 24.19
C GLU A 280 27.00 -3.21 24.14
N ASN A 281 26.95 -3.82 22.96
CA ASN A 281 27.13 -5.26 22.80
C ASN A 281 28.57 -5.70 23.08
N PHE A 282 29.57 -4.93 22.64
CA PHE A 282 30.98 -5.27 22.81
C PHE A 282 31.40 -5.23 24.29
N ASP A 283 30.92 -4.24 25.06
CA ASP A 283 31.17 -4.15 26.50
C ASP A 283 30.40 -5.22 27.31
N SER A 284 29.25 -5.69 26.81
CA SER A 284 28.51 -6.81 27.40
C SER A 284 29.15 -8.18 27.11
N PHE A 285 29.78 -8.34 25.94
CA PHE A 285 30.47 -9.57 25.53
C PHE A 285 31.84 -9.75 26.21
N LEU A 286 32.56 -8.65 26.48
CA LEU A 286 33.87 -8.71 27.16
C LEU A 286 33.79 -8.99 28.66
N LYS A 287 32.62 -8.82 29.27
CA LYS A 287 32.33 -9.31 30.62
C LYS A 287 31.72 -10.71 30.52
N GLU A 288 32.52 -11.70 30.14
CA GLU A 288 32.13 -13.09 30.40
C GLU A 288 31.76 -13.21 31.88
N PRO A 289 30.52 -13.57 32.23
CA PRO A 289 30.12 -13.65 33.63
C PRO A 289 31.07 -14.64 34.32
N PRO A 290 31.63 -14.32 35.50
CA PRO A 290 32.56 -15.19 36.22
C PRO A 290 31.97 -16.60 36.43
N GLU A 291 30.64 -16.70 36.47
CA GLU A 291 29.88 -17.95 36.50
C GLU A 291 30.11 -18.86 35.29
N LEU A 292 30.28 -18.33 34.06
CA LEU A 292 30.57 -19.13 32.87
C LEU A 292 32.02 -19.63 32.87
N LEU A 293 32.96 -18.80 33.31
CA LEU A 293 34.37 -19.19 33.47
C LEU A 293 34.55 -20.27 34.53
N ASP A 294 33.83 -20.17 35.64
CA ASP A 294 33.83 -21.21 36.68
C ASP A 294 33.18 -22.50 36.17
N LYS A 295 32.14 -22.40 35.35
CA LYS A 295 31.48 -23.56 34.72
C LYS A 295 32.34 -24.22 33.65
N ILE A 296 33.13 -23.45 32.89
CA ILE A 296 34.12 -23.98 31.95
C ILE A 296 35.19 -24.75 32.72
N LYS A 297 35.73 -24.21 33.81
CA LYS A 297 36.71 -24.91 34.66
C LYS A 297 36.13 -26.18 35.29
N GLU A 298 34.88 -26.14 35.73
CA GLU A 298 34.17 -27.31 36.25
C GLU A 298 34.03 -28.38 35.16
N LEU A 299 33.60 -28.00 33.96
CA LEU A 299 33.46 -28.91 32.82
C LEU A 299 34.80 -29.47 32.36
N GLU A 300 35.88 -28.68 32.32
CA GLU A 300 37.23 -29.16 32.01
C GLU A 300 37.73 -30.18 33.04
N THR A 301 37.41 -29.96 34.32
CA THR A 301 37.72 -30.90 35.40
C THR A 301 36.94 -32.21 35.20
N GLN A 302 35.64 -32.12 34.94
CA GLN A 302 34.80 -33.28 34.64
C GLN A 302 35.27 -34.02 33.38
N LEU A 303 35.73 -33.32 32.34
CA LEU A 303 36.23 -33.91 31.10
C LEU A 303 37.59 -34.59 31.32
N SER A 304 38.45 -34.02 32.15
CA SER A 304 39.71 -34.63 32.59
C SER A 304 39.47 -35.92 33.38
N ASP A 305 38.52 -35.91 34.30
CA ASP A 305 38.15 -37.08 35.09
C ASP A 305 37.46 -38.15 34.24
N LYS A 306 36.58 -37.75 33.31
CA LYS A 306 35.99 -38.63 32.29
C LYS A 306 37.03 -39.21 31.34
N LYS A 307 38.07 -38.46 30.96
CA LYS A 307 39.19 -38.97 30.16
C LYS A 307 40.04 -39.97 30.94
N LYS A 308 40.23 -39.78 32.24
CA LYS A 308 40.88 -40.77 33.12
C LYS A 308 40.02 -42.02 33.29
N GLU A 309 38.71 -41.88 33.46
CA GLU A 309 37.76 -43.00 33.44
C GLU A 309 37.79 -43.74 32.09
N LEU A 310 37.81 -43.00 30.98
CA LEU A 310 37.90 -43.56 29.63
C LEU A 310 39.22 -44.27 29.40
N ASN A 311 40.35 -43.73 29.87
CA ASN A 311 41.65 -44.41 29.79
C ASN A 311 41.71 -45.65 30.69
N ASN A 312 40.99 -45.66 31.82
CA ASN A 312 40.84 -46.85 32.65
C ASN A 312 39.91 -47.90 32.01
N LEU A 313 38.87 -47.46 31.27
CA LEU A 313 37.94 -48.34 30.54
C LEU A 313 38.49 -48.81 29.18
N CYS A 314 39.38 -48.05 28.55
CA CYS A 314 40.14 -48.38 27.34
C CYS A 314 41.42 -49.17 27.64
N SER A 315 41.44 -49.94 28.71
CA SER A 315 42.41 -51.03 28.91
C SER A 315 42.03 -52.29 28.11
N ILE A 316 41.34 -52.12 26.98
CA ILE A 316 41.30 -53.11 25.90
C ILE A 316 42.21 -52.58 24.78
N GLU A 317 43.50 -52.49 25.08
CA GLU A 317 44.49 -52.68 24.01
C GLU A 317 44.27 -54.10 23.51
N PHE A 318 43.86 -54.27 22.25
CA PHE A 318 43.87 -55.60 21.63
C PHE A 318 45.29 -56.16 21.79
N PRO A 319 45.50 -57.25 22.54
CA PRO A 319 46.81 -57.65 23.05
C PRO A 319 47.79 -58.06 21.95
N VAL A 320 47.33 -58.11 20.69
CA VAL A 320 48.17 -58.26 19.50
C VAL A 320 47.58 -57.42 18.35
N MET A 321 47.98 -56.16 18.25
CA MET A 321 47.67 -55.34 17.06
C MET A 321 48.56 -55.78 15.90
N THR A 322 48.13 -56.81 15.17
CA THR A 322 48.83 -57.31 13.98
C THR A 322 48.95 -56.20 12.92
N LEU A 323 49.97 -56.28 12.05
CA LEU A 323 50.15 -55.31 10.96
C LEU A 323 48.89 -55.15 10.11
N LYS A 324 48.13 -56.24 9.91
CA LYS A 324 46.84 -56.22 9.20
C LYS A 324 45.80 -55.36 9.90
N LEU A 325 45.68 -55.47 11.22
CA LEU A 325 44.75 -54.66 12.01
C LEU A 325 45.17 -53.18 12.02
N LYS A 326 46.48 -52.88 12.04
CA LYS A 326 46.99 -51.51 11.89
C LYS A 326 46.62 -50.90 10.55
N ALA A 327 46.82 -51.66 9.47
CA ALA A 327 46.44 -51.23 8.12
C ALA A 327 44.92 -50.99 8.01
N MET A 328 44.11 -51.90 8.55
CA MET A 328 42.66 -51.77 8.57
C MET A 328 42.19 -50.52 9.33
N LEU A 329 42.74 -50.28 10.53
CA LEU A 329 42.39 -49.11 11.34
C LEU A 329 42.81 -47.79 10.67
N ALA A 330 44.00 -47.76 10.07
CA ALA A 330 44.49 -46.58 9.34
C ALA A 330 43.60 -46.24 8.14
N SER A 331 43.27 -47.24 7.32
CA SER A 331 42.38 -47.04 6.17
C SER A 331 40.92 -46.76 6.60
N GLN A 332 40.47 -47.30 7.73
CA GLN A 332 39.14 -46.98 8.27
C GLN A 332 39.03 -45.50 8.67
N ASN A 333 40.01 -45.01 9.43
CA ASN A 333 40.02 -43.60 9.84
C ASN A 333 40.16 -42.65 8.64
N LYS A 334 40.83 -43.08 7.57
CA LYS A 334 41.07 -42.27 6.37
C LYS A 334 39.86 -42.17 5.44
N TYR A 335 39.07 -43.24 5.31
CA TYR A 335 38.01 -43.32 4.28
C TYR A 335 36.59 -43.46 4.83
N TRP A 336 36.42 -43.90 6.08
CA TRP A 336 35.09 -44.13 6.66
C TRP A 336 34.73 -43.12 7.76
N LEU A 337 35.70 -42.40 8.33
CA LEU A 337 35.44 -41.40 9.37
C LEU A 337 34.66 -40.19 8.81
N ASP A 338 35.05 -39.74 7.61
CA ASP A 338 34.44 -38.61 6.90
C ASP A 338 33.70 -39.08 5.62
N TYR A 339 33.03 -40.25 5.70
CA TYR A 339 32.35 -40.82 4.54
C TYR A 339 31.19 -39.92 4.06
N ASP A 340 31.19 -39.65 2.76
CA ASP A 340 30.15 -38.88 2.06
C ASP A 340 29.38 -39.79 1.08
N GLU A 341 28.06 -39.83 1.23
CA GLU A 341 27.17 -40.61 0.35
C GLU A 341 27.15 -40.09 -1.09
N GLU A 342 27.38 -38.79 -1.30
CA GLU A 342 27.39 -38.18 -2.63
C GLU A 342 28.70 -38.50 -3.39
N SER A 343 29.76 -38.83 -2.68
CA SER A 343 31.09 -39.15 -3.23
C SER A 343 31.65 -40.44 -2.62
N PRO A 344 31.08 -41.61 -2.95
CA PRO A 344 31.45 -42.86 -2.31
C PRO A 344 32.88 -43.24 -2.65
N THR A 345 33.69 -43.48 -1.62
CA THR A 345 35.09 -43.91 -1.80
C THR A 345 35.13 -45.27 -2.50
N PRO A 346 35.82 -45.42 -3.65
CA PRO A 346 35.94 -46.69 -4.33
C PRO A 346 36.69 -47.72 -3.49
N GLN A 347 36.10 -48.90 -3.30
CA GLN A 347 36.74 -50.03 -2.58
C GLN A 347 38.13 -50.41 -3.09
N LYS A 348 38.39 -50.21 -4.39
CA LYS A 348 39.70 -50.43 -5.01
C LYS A 348 40.78 -49.50 -4.43
N LEU A 349 40.41 -48.28 -4.07
CA LEU A 349 41.32 -47.27 -3.52
C LEU A 349 41.68 -47.62 -2.06
N ILE A 350 40.70 -48.08 -1.29
CA ILE A 350 40.92 -48.60 0.08
C ILE A 350 41.81 -49.85 0.05
N ALA A 351 41.57 -50.77 -0.89
CA ALA A 351 42.40 -51.97 -1.05
C ALA A 351 43.84 -51.62 -1.48
N ALA A 352 44.05 -50.56 -2.27
CA ALA A 352 45.37 -50.07 -2.66
C ALA A 352 46.14 -49.53 -1.45
N ASP A 353 45.48 -48.72 -0.63
CA ASP A 353 46.05 -48.14 0.60
C ASP A 353 46.48 -49.23 1.60
N ILE A 354 45.65 -50.28 1.76
CA ILE A 354 46.00 -51.45 2.57
C ILE A 354 47.15 -52.25 1.94
N CYS A 355 47.20 -52.39 0.61
CA CYS A 355 48.33 -53.04 -0.07
C CYS A 355 49.65 -52.31 0.21
N GLU A 356 49.63 -50.98 0.11
CA GLU A 356 50.78 -50.12 0.36
C GLU A 356 51.23 -50.22 1.81
N TYR A 357 50.30 -50.07 2.76
CA TYR A 357 50.61 -50.16 4.19
C TYR A 357 51.24 -51.51 4.58
N LEU A 358 50.79 -52.60 3.94
CA LEU A 358 51.28 -53.96 4.21
C LEU A 358 52.44 -54.39 3.32
N ASN A 359 52.92 -53.55 2.40
CA ASN A 359 53.93 -53.89 1.39
C ASN A 359 53.60 -55.17 0.59
N LEU A 360 52.32 -55.35 0.25
CA LEU A 360 51.85 -56.52 -0.50
C LEU A 360 52.01 -56.30 -2.01
N LYS A 361 52.54 -57.30 -2.71
CA LYS A 361 52.62 -57.28 -4.18
C LYS A 361 51.27 -57.61 -4.81
N PRO A 362 50.91 -56.97 -5.93
CA PRO A 362 49.73 -57.36 -6.72
C PRO A 362 49.81 -58.83 -7.14
N ASP A 363 48.66 -59.50 -7.19
CA ASP A 363 48.61 -60.88 -7.70
C ASP A 363 48.80 -60.88 -9.23
N SER A 364 49.34 -61.97 -9.79
CA SER A 364 49.70 -62.07 -11.21
C SER A 364 48.57 -61.80 -12.21
N ASN A 365 47.30 -61.86 -11.76
CA ASN A 365 46.11 -61.62 -12.58
C ASN A 365 45.20 -60.48 -12.03
N SER A 366 45.66 -59.68 -11.07
CA SER A 366 44.85 -58.62 -10.42
C SER A 366 45.69 -57.36 -10.17
N THR A 367 45.06 -56.18 -10.29
CA THR A 367 45.69 -54.91 -9.91
C THR A 367 45.94 -54.77 -8.41
N PHE A 368 45.33 -55.61 -7.57
CA PHE A 368 45.47 -55.58 -6.11
C PHE A 368 45.71 -56.97 -5.54
N ASN A 369 46.38 -57.04 -4.39
CA ASN A 369 46.53 -58.27 -3.63
C ASN A 369 45.17 -58.72 -3.08
N ARG A 370 44.82 -60.01 -3.23
CA ARG A 370 43.56 -60.57 -2.74
C ARG A 370 43.35 -60.32 -1.23
N ALA A 371 44.39 -60.44 -0.42
CA ALA A 371 44.28 -60.26 1.02
C ALA A 371 43.90 -58.82 1.38
N ALA A 372 44.46 -57.82 0.71
CA ALA A 372 44.09 -56.42 0.94
C ALA A 372 42.65 -56.12 0.50
N SER A 373 42.17 -56.78 -0.55
CA SER A 373 40.77 -56.66 -1.01
C SER A 373 39.78 -57.27 -0.01
N GLU A 374 40.16 -58.36 0.66
CA GLU A 374 39.35 -58.96 1.73
C GLU A 374 39.33 -58.07 2.99
N LEU A 375 40.47 -57.46 3.35
CA LEU A 375 40.55 -56.52 4.48
C LEU A 375 39.76 -55.23 4.24
N ALA A 376 39.80 -54.66 3.02
CA ALA A 376 39.02 -53.48 2.65
C ALA A 376 37.50 -53.72 2.76
N LYS A 377 37.05 -54.93 2.41
CA LYS A 377 35.65 -55.34 2.60
C LYS A 377 35.30 -55.49 4.08
N ALA A 378 36.21 -56.01 4.90
CA ALA A 378 35.97 -56.24 6.32
C ALA A 378 35.83 -54.95 7.14
N ILE A 379 36.33 -53.81 6.64
CA ILE A 379 36.17 -52.50 7.29
C ILE A 379 35.02 -51.66 6.71
N GLN A 380 34.28 -52.17 5.72
CA GLN A 380 33.13 -51.46 5.14
C GLN A 380 31.97 -51.45 6.15
N PRO A 381 31.39 -50.28 6.47
CA PRO A 381 30.19 -50.21 7.30
C PRO A 381 28.99 -50.97 6.71
N ASP A 382 28.28 -51.73 7.53
CA ASP A 382 27.18 -52.61 7.10
C ASP A 382 26.02 -51.89 6.42
N HIS A 383 25.80 -50.61 6.75
CA HIS A 383 24.72 -49.79 6.16
C HIS A 383 25.03 -49.33 4.74
N ILE A 384 26.29 -49.40 4.29
CA ILE A 384 26.70 -49.00 2.95
C ILE A 384 26.50 -50.20 2.00
N SER A 385 25.29 -50.33 1.44
CA SER A 385 24.97 -51.37 0.46
C SER A 385 25.53 -51.04 -0.93
N ARG A 386 26.07 -52.04 -1.64
CA ARG A 386 26.57 -51.87 -3.00
C ARG A 386 25.40 -51.61 -3.96
N LYS A 387 25.47 -50.57 -4.78
CA LYS A 387 24.78 -50.54 -6.07
C LYS A 387 25.62 -51.27 -7.12
#